data_AF-A0AA42REV8-F1
#
_entry.id   AF-A0AA42REV8-F1
#
_cell.length_a   1.000
_cell.length_b   1.000
_cell.length_c   1.000
_cell.angle_alpha   90.00
_cell.angle_beta   90.00
_cell.angle_gamma   90.00
#
_symmetry.space_group_name_H-M   'P 1'
#
loop_
_entity.id
_entity.type
_entity.pdbx_description
1 polymer ?
#
loop_
_entity_poly.entity_id
_entity_poly.type
_entity_poly.pdbx_seq_one_letter_code
_entity_poly.pdbx_strand_id
1 'polypeptide(L)'
;MIGMIASLLKPGLPEHPDSSQYQGGRFNNAVTPQARSLWEGARLWWDFLFAKPEGTVPDRAIPVQVMTREGVIAAPDNSVWRLGHSTLLLKLQGTFWLTDPVFSERASPVQWFGPKRWHQPPITLEALPPIEGVILSHDHYDHLDHGAILALQEKVGHFITPLG
;
A
#
# COMPACT_ATOMS: atom_id res chain seq x y z
N MET A 1 -11.96 -0.06 -43.65
CA MET A 1 -11.13 0.67 -42.67
C MET A 1 -11.75 0.49 -41.30
N ILE A 2 -10.91 0.36 -40.26
CA ILE A 2 -11.22 0.11 -38.83
C ILE A 2 -11.21 -1.38 -38.47
N GLY A 3 -10.25 -1.77 -37.62
CA GLY A 3 -10.41 -2.95 -36.77
C GLY A 3 -9.25 -3.96 -36.67
N MET A 4 -7.98 -3.55 -36.66
CA MET A 4 -6.93 -4.38 -36.05
C MET A 4 -6.21 -3.54 -34.99
N ILE A 5 -6.79 -3.54 -33.79
CA ILE A 5 -6.11 -3.06 -32.59
C ILE A 5 -5.08 -4.14 -32.25
N ALA A 6 -3.82 -3.74 -32.31
CA ALA A 6 -2.68 -4.51 -31.86
C ALA A 6 -2.95 -5.08 -30.46
N SER A 7 -2.90 -6.41 -30.35
CA SER A 7 -2.63 -7.09 -29.10
C SER A 7 -1.22 -6.68 -28.68
N LEU A 8 -1.13 -5.62 -27.86
CA LEU A 8 0.07 -5.29 -27.12
C LEU A 8 0.29 -6.43 -26.12
N LEU A 9 1.13 -7.38 -26.53
CA LEU A 9 1.77 -8.36 -25.67
C LEU A 9 2.32 -7.61 -24.45
N LYS A 10 1.65 -7.74 -23.30
CA LYS A 10 2.34 -7.52 -22.03
C LYS A 10 3.55 -8.46 -22.07
N PRO A 11 4.79 -7.97 -21.88
CA PRO A 11 5.91 -8.88 -21.68
C PRO A 11 5.49 -9.88 -20.61
N GLY A 12 5.69 -11.18 -20.87
CA GLY A 12 5.38 -12.21 -19.90
C GLY A 12 6.06 -11.84 -18.58
N LEU A 13 5.32 -11.93 -17.47
CA LEU A 13 5.91 -11.75 -16.16
C LEU A 13 7.11 -12.70 -16.04
N PRO A 14 8.20 -12.30 -15.37
CA PRO A 14 9.36 -13.18 -15.19
C PRO A 14 8.94 -14.53 -14.61
N GLU A 15 9.50 -15.62 -15.14
CA GLU A 15 9.30 -16.93 -14.57
C GLU A 15 10.22 -17.12 -13.35
N HIS A 16 9.74 -17.85 -12.36
CA HIS A 16 10.49 -18.11 -11.12
C HIS A 16 10.54 -19.63 -10.82
N PRO A 17 11.15 -20.44 -11.71
CA PRO A 17 11.13 -21.91 -11.58
C PRO A 17 11.80 -22.42 -10.30
N ASP A 18 12.70 -21.64 -9.71
CA ASP A 18 13.39 -22.00 -8.45
C ASP A 18 12.55 -21.72 -7.18
N SER A 19 11.40 -21.03 -7.31
CA SER A 19 10.49 -20.80 -6.19
C SER A 19 9.53 -21.99 -6.03
N SER A 20 9.46 -22.57 -4.83
CA SER A 20 8.49 -23.63 -4.53
C SER A 20 7.03 -23.16 -4.60
N GLN A 21 6.78 -21.85 -4.54
CA GLN A 21 5.47 -21.23 -4.66
C GLN A 21 5.06 -21.00 -6.14
N TYR A 22 5.99 -21.04 -7.09
CA TYR A 22 5.72 -20.82 -8.50
C TYR A 22 5.37 -22.14 -9.21
N GLN A 23 4.09 -22.33 -9.57
CA GLN A 23 3.63 -23.55 -10.24
C GLN A 23 2.61 -23.21 -11.33
N GLY A 24 2.85 -23.73 -12.54
CA GLY A 24 1.94 -23.53 -13.66
C GLY A 24 1.80 -22.07 -14.12
N GLY A 25 2.89 -21.31 -14.09
CA GLY A 25 2.93 -19.93 -14.57
C GLY A 25 2.40 -18.87 -13.59
N ARG A 26 2.16 -19.24 -12.32
CA ARG A 26 1.64 -18.34 -11.28
C ARG A 26 2.19 -18.70 -9.90
N PHE A 27 2.15 -17.72 -9.00
CA PHE A 27 2.41 -17.93 -7.58
C PHE A 27 1.18 -18.49 -6.86
N ASN A 28 1.42 -19.43 -5.96
CA ASN A 28 0.41 -20.04 -5.11
C ASN A 28 0.74 -19.73 -3.65
N ASN A 29 -0.26 -19.25 -2.91
CA ASN A 29 -0.11 -18.97 -1.49
C ASN A 29 0.25 -20.25 -0.72
N ALA A 30 1.27 -20.17 0.13
CA ALA A 30 1.67 -21.29 0.99
C ALA A 30 0.54 -21.71 1.95
N VAL A 31 -0.30 -20.76 2.34
CA VAL A 31 -1.51 -20.98 3.12
C VAL A 31 -2.71 -20.81 2.20
N THR A 32 -3.50 -21.87 2.03
CA THR A 32 -4.78 -21.78 1.32
C THR A 32 -5.79 -21.09 2.24
N PRO A 33 -6.37 -19.95 1.83
CA PRO A 33 -7.44 -19.34 2.60
C PRO A 33 -8.59 -20.33 2.76
N GLN A 34 -9.16 -20.44 3.96
CA GLN A 34 -10.37 -21.22 4.15
C GLN A 34 -11.49 -20.63 3.29
N ALA A 35 -12.05 -21.45 2.40
CA ALA A 35 -13.19 -21.04 1.60
C ALA A 35 -14.37 -20.76 2.54
N ARG A 36 -14.88 -19.53 2.51
CA ARG A 36 -16.09 -19.14 3.24
C ARG A 36 -17.33 -19.59 2.49
N SER A 37 -18.33 -20.06 3.21
CA SER A 37 -19.65 -20.31 2.64
C SER A 37 -20.32 -19.01 2.19
N LEU A 38 -21.29 -19.14 1.26
CA LEU A 38 -22.08 -18.01 0.78
C LEU A 38 -22.79 -17.26 1.93
N TRP A 39 -23.25 -18.01 2.94
CA TRP A 39 -23.92 -17.45 4.11
C TRP A 39 -22.98 -16.64 5.00
N GLU A 40 -21.76 -17.13 5.24
CA GLU A 40 -20.74 -16.39 5.98
C GLU A 40 -20.33 -15.12 5.23
N GLY A 41 -20.23 -15.19 3.90
CA GLY A 41 -20.00 -14.02 3.06
C GLY A 41 -21.10 -12.98 3.19
N ALA A 42 -22.37 -13.39 3.07
CA ALA A 42 -23.52 -12.50 3.21
C ALA A 42 -23.60 -11.85 4.61
N ARG A 43 -23.32 -12.61 5.67
CA ARG A 43 -23.27 -12.09 7.03
C ARG A 43 -22.16 -11.06 7.22
N LEU A 44 -20.97 -11.32 6.69
CA LEU A 44 -19.87 -10.36 6.76
C LEU A 44 -20.22 -9.04 6.06
N TRP A 45 -20.87 -9.11 4.90
CA TRP A 45 -21.36 -7.92 4.19
C TRP A 45 -22.41 -7.17 4.99
N TRP A 46 -23.33 -7.88 5.64
CA TRP A 46 -24.32 -7.28 6.55
C TRP A 46 -23.63 -6.57 7.71
N ASP A 47 -22.68 -7.22 8.37
CA ASP A 47 -21.97 -6.66 9.51
C ASP A 47 -21.14 -5.42 9.11
N PHE A 48 -20.47 -5.47 7.96
CA PHE A 48 -19.73 -4.35 7.42
C PHE A 48 -20.60 -3.11 7.14
N LEU A 49 -21.83 -3.32 6.65
CA LEU A 49 -22.76 -2.25 6.28
C LEU A 49 -23.59 -1.73 7.45
N PHE A 50 -24.03 -2.63 8.35
CA PHE A 50 -25.07 -2.33 9.34
C PHE A 50 -24.68 -2.63 10.80
N ALA A 51 -23.64 -3.42 11.06
CA ALA A 51 -23.25 -3.83 12.41
C ALA A 51 -21.78 -3.50 12.73
N LYS A 52 -21.36 -2.25 12.46
CA LYS A 52 -20.01 -1.81 12.82
C LYS A 52 -19.81 -1.90 14.34
N PRO A 53 -18.76 -2.61 14.82
CA PRO A 53 -18.50 -2.72 16.25
C PRO A 53 -18.21 -1.36 16.89
N GLU A 54 -18.62 -1.20 18.14
CA GLU A 54 -18.28 -0.03 18.95
C GLU A 54 -16.74 0.11 19.11
N GLY A 55 -16.25 1.34 19.22
CA GLY A 55 -14.82 1.62 19.38
C GLY A 55 -13.96 1.48 18.12
N THR A 56 -14.57 1.24 16.95
CA THR A 56 -13.83 1.15 15.66
C THR A 56 -13.64 2.50 14.97
N VAL A 57 -14.22 3.57 15.52
CA VAL A 57 -14.13 4.94 15.03
C VAL A 57 -13.54 5.81 16.15
N PRO A 58 -12.55 6.67 15.88
CA PRO A 58 -12.04 7.59 16.89
C PRO A 58 -13.12 8.57 17.36
N ASP A 59 -13.27 8.73 18.68
CA ASP A 59 -14.23 9.68 19.27
C ASP A 59 -13.84 11.15 19.06
N ARG A 60 -12.59 11.40 18.67
CA ARG A 60 -12.03 12.72 18.42
C ARG A 60 -11.10 12.69 17.22
N ALA A 61 -10.91 13.86 16.60
CA ALA A 61 -9.91 14.02 15.56
C ALA A 61 -8.53 13.59 16.06
N ILE A 62 -7.85 12.78 15.27
CA ILE A 62 -6.48 12.34 15.56
C ILE A 62 -5.54 13.54 15.31
N PRO A 63 -4.76 13.97 16.31
CA PRO A 63 -3.81 15.05 16.11
C PRO A 63 -2.73 14.62 15.11
N VAL A 64 -2.51 15.45 14.08
CA VAL A 64 -1.48 15.22 13.06
C VAL A 64 -0.40 16.28 13.23
N GLN A 65 0.84 15.85 13.40
CA GLN A 65 1.99 16.76 13.36
C GLN A 65 2.43 16.92 11.91
N VAL A 66 2.16 18.09 11.33
CA VAL A 66 2.55 18.37 9.94
C VAL A 66 4.07 18.39 9.83
N MET A 67 4.57 17.76 8.78
CA MET A 67 5.98 17.62 8.48
C MET A 67 6.31 18.38 7.19
N THR A 68 7.52 18.92 7.12
CA THR A 68 8.06 19.54 5.90
C THR A 68 9.24 18.73 5.38
N ARG A 69 9.55 18.88 4.08
CA ARG A 69 10.72 18.25 3.47
C ARG A 69 12.00 18.66 4.21
N GLU A 70 12.14 19.95 4.47
CA GLU A 70 13.31 20.53 5.12
C GLU A 70 13.46 19.98 6.53
N GLY A 71 12.35 19.81 7.25
CA GLY A 71 12.33 19.25 8.60
C GLY A 71 12.81 17.79 8.64
N VAL A 72 12.35 16.95 7.70
CA VAL A 72 12.81 15.55 7.64
C VAL A 72 14.27 15.43 7.18
N ILE A 73 14.72 16.31 6.28
CA ILE A 73 16.12 16.37 5.84
C ILE A 73 17.03 16.80 6.99
N ALA A 74 16.64 17.81 7.76
CA ALA A 74 17.42 18.34 8.87
C ALA A 74 17.47 17.43 10.11
N ALA A 75 16.55 16.46 10.22
CA ALA A 75 16.49 15.55 11.35
C ALA A 75 17.76 14.67 11.45
N PRO A 76 18.14 14.19 12.64
CA PRO A 76 19.24 13.23 12.80
C PRO A 76 19.00 11.92 12.04
N ASP A 77 20.07 11.21 11.71
CA ASP A 77 19.95 9.82 11.26
C ASP A 77 19.33 8.92 12.34
N ASN A 78 18.74 7.81 11.91
CA ASN A 78 17.92 6.89 12.70
C ASN A 78 16.61 7.51 13.21
N SER A 79 16.11 8.54 12.53
CA SER A 79 14.78 9.09 12.78
C SER A 79 13.70 8.23 12.12
N VAL A 80 12.55 8.13 12.78
CA VAL A 80 11.36 7.42 12.29
C VAL A 80 10.12 8.29 12.43
N TRP A 81 9.28 8.29 11.40
CA TRP A 81 7.98 8.95 11.41
C TRP A 81 6.89 7.98 10.96
N ARG A 82 5.78 7.97 11.69
CA ARG A 82 4.57 7.23 11.30
C ARG A 82 3.63 8.14 10.54
N LEU A 83 3.44 7.88 9.24
CA LEU A 83 2.62 8.70 8.36
C LEU A 83 1.13 8.28 8.36
N GLY A 84 0.84 7.10 8.90
CA GLY A 84 -0.49 6.51 9.02
C GLY A 84 -0.44 5.00 8.77
N HIS A 85 -1.37 4.24 9.34
CA HIS A 85 -1.41 2.76 9.22
C HIS A 85 -0.03 2.11 9.45
N SER A 86 0.51 1.46 8.42
CA SER A 86 1.83 0.82 8.35
C SER A 86 2.85 1.62 7.52
N THR A 87 2.51 2.85 7.14
CA THR A 87 3.42 3.74 6.42
C THR A 87 4.41 4.41 7.38
N LEU A 88 5.66 3.99 7.31
CA LEU A 88 6.77 4.55 8.08
C LEU A 88 7.78 5.20 7.13
N LEU A 89 8.15 6.45 7.42
CA LEU A 89 9.34 7.07 6.83
C LEU A 89 10.51 6.87 7.79
N LEU A 90 11.61 6.34 7.28
CA LEU A 90 12.83 6.07 8.03
C LEU A 90 13.98 6.88 7.43
N LYS A 91 14.77 7.57 8.26
CA LYS A 91 16.04 8.17 7.84
C LYS A 91 17.18 7.31 8.34
N LEU A 92 17.92 6.66 7.45
CA LEU A 92 18.99 5.74 7.77
C LEU A 92 20.25 6.13 6.99
N GLN A 93 21.33 6.47 7.70
CA GLN A 93 22.63 6.80 7.11
C GLN A 93 22.53 7.85 5.98
N GLY A 94 21.79 8.94 6.21
CA GLY A 94 21.56 9.99 5.22
C GLY A 94 20.56 9.66 4.10
N THR A 95 20.02 8.44 4.05
CA THR A 95 19.03 8.01 3.04
C THR A 95 17.64 7.85 3.64
N PHE A 96 16.60 7.85 2.80
CA PHE A 96 15.21 7.70 3.23
C PHE A 96 14.59 6.40 2.73
N TRP A 97 13.88 5.71 3.61
CA TRP A 97 13.17 4.47 3.31
C TRP A 97 11.70 4.60 3.69
N LEU A 98 10.83 3.93 2.94
CA LEU A 98 9.39 4.01 3.14
C LEU A 98 8.80 2.60 3.21
N THR A 99 7.94 2.33 4.19
CA THR A 99 7.19 1.06 4.26
C THR A 99 5.75 1.27 3.79
N ASP A 100 5.15 0.29 3.11
CA ASP A 100 3.71 0.20 2.81
C ASP A 100 3.02 1.57 2.59
N PRO A 101 3.43 2.33 1.56
CA PRO A 101 2.99 3.71 1.40
C PRO A 101 1.51 3.78 1.03
N VAL A 102 0.69 4.34 1.92
CA VAL A 102 -0.74 4.58 1.67
C VAL A 102 -1.06 6.05 1.90
N PHE A 103 -1.36 6.75 0.80
CA PHE A 103 -1.62 8.19 0.79
C PHE A 103 -3.03 8.52 0.30
N SER A 104 -3.71 7.58 -0.35
CA SER A 104 -5.10 7.68 -0.78
C SER A 104 -6.05 7.88 0.39
N GLU A 105 -7.20 8.48 0.09
CA GLU A 105 -8.26 8.70 1.07
C GLU A 105 -8.88 7.37 1.53
N ARG A 106 -8.94 6.38 0.63
CA ARG A 106 -9.48 5.06 0.91
C ARG A 106 -8.53 3.93 0.54
N ALA A 107 -8.43 2.95 1.44
CA ALA A 107 -7.77 1.66 1.19
C ALA A 107 -8.76 0.75 0.44
N SER A 108 -8.90 1.00 -0.86
CA SER A 108 -9.92 0.36 -1.70
C SER A 108 -9.52 0.45 -3.17
N PRO A 109 -9.95 -0.51 -4.02
CA PRO A 109 -9.80 -0.39 -5.47
C PRO A 109 -10.51 0.84 -6.05
N VAL A 110 -11.47 1.42 -5.31
CA VAL A 110 -12.26 2.58 -5.72
C VAL A 110 -12.31 3.64 -4.62
N GLN A 111 -12.28 4.92 -4.98
CA GLN A 111 -12.26 6.01 -3.99
C GLN A 111 -13.65 6.41 -3.47
N TRP A 112 -14.74 5.86 -4.02
CA TRP A 112 -16.11 6.14 -3.59
C TRP A 112 -16.66 5.14 -2.55
N PHE A 113 -15.97 4.00 -2.33
CA PHE A 113 -16.40 2.97 -1.38
C PHE A 113 -15.20 2.32 -0.68
N GLY A 114 -15.44 1.71 0.49
CA GLY A 114 -14.41 1.02 1.27
C GLY A 114 -13.84 1.85 2.43
N PRO A 115 -12.87 1.30 3.18
CA PRO A 115 -12.30 1.93 4.38
C PRO A 115 -11.69 3.30 4.07
N LYS A 116 -12.13 4.34 4.77
CA LYS A 116 -11.59 5.70 4.67
C LYS A 116 -10.62 5.96 5.82
N ARG A 117 -9.51 6.62 5.54
CA ARG A 117 -8.54 7.05 6.58
C ARG A 117 -9.15 8.07 7.53
N TRP A 118 -8.70 8.06 8.79
CA TRP A 118 -9.19 8.99 9.83
C TRP A 118 -8.42 10.32 9.90
N HIS A 119 -7.23 10.37 9.34
CA HIS A 119 -6.41 11.57 9.30
C HIS A 119 -5.69 11.65 7.96
N GLN A 120 -5.25 12.84 7.54
CA GLN A 120 -4.40 13.00 6.36
C GLN A 120 -2.96 12.60 6.67
N PRO A 121 -2.16 12.18 5.67
CA PRO A 121 -0.74 11.99 5.85
C PRO A 121 -0.09 13.30 6.35
N PRO A 122 0.90 13.25 7.25
CA PRO A 122 1.53 14.46 7.79
C PRO A 122 2.44 15.18 6.78
N ILE A 123 2.77 14.54 5.67
CA ILE A 123 3.58 15.06 4.56
C ILE A 123 2.96 14.57 3.24
N THR A 124 3.04 15.36 2.17
CA THR A 124 2.55 14.92 0.84
C THR A 124 3.60 14.09 0.11
N LEU A 125 3.19 13.32 -0.91
CA LEU A 125 4.10 12.55 -1.75
C LEU A 125 5.11 13.44 -2.48
N GLU A 126 4.70 14.64 -2.87
CA GLU A 126 5.57 15.62 -3.53
C GLU A 126 6.63 16.13 -2.57
N ALA A 127 6.25 16.40 -1.32
CA ALA A 127 7.12 16.92 -0.28
C ALA A 127 8.10 15.87 0.28
N LEU A 128 7.88 14.57 0.05
CA LEU A 128 8.86 13.55 0.43
C LEU A 128 10.24 13.82 -0.21
N PRO A 129 11.34 13.59 0.53
CA PRO A 129 12.69 13.58 -0.02
C PRO A 129 12.86 12.41 -1.02
N PRO A 130 13.95 12.36 -1.79
CA PRO A 130 14.30 11.16 -2.56
C PRO A 130 14.31 9.92 -1.65
N ILE A 131 13.69 8.85 -2.12
CA ILE A 131 13.53 7.60 -1.35
C ILE A 131 14.48 6.57 -1.95
N GLU A 132 15.36 6.02 -1.12
CA GLU A 132 16.27 4.94 -1.52
C GLU A 132 15.48 3.69 -1.87
N GLY A 133 14.58 3.28 -0.97
CA GLY A 133 13.77 2.09 -1.14
C GLY A 133 12.38 2.19 -0.53
N VAL A 134 11.42 1.61 -1.24
CA VAL A 134 10.09 1.30 -0.71
C VAL A 134 10.02 -0.19 -0.40
N ILE A 135 9.58 -0.54 0.80
CA ILE A 135 9.37 -1.92 1.24
C ILE A 135 7.87 -2.17 1.30
N LEU A 136 7.39 -3.13 0.50
CA LEU A 136 6.02 -3.61 0.52
C LEU A 136 5.96 -4.94 1.28
N SER A 137 5.03 -5.06 2.21
CA SER A 137 4.83 -6.27 2.99
C SER A 137 3.93 -7.29 2.29
N HIS A 138 2.88 -6.84 1.61
CA HIS A 138 1.92 -7.65 0.85
C HIS A 138 1.04 -6.76 -0.06
N ASP A 139 0.12 -7.35 -0.82
CA ASP A 139 -0.63 -6.72 -1.91
C ASP A 139 -2.04 -6.21 -1.54
N HIS A 140 -2.40 -6.17 -0.26
CA HIS A 140 -3.70 -5.62 0.17
C HIS A 140 -3.75 -4.09 0.02
N TYR A 141 -4.93 -3.55 -0.28
CA TYR A 141 -5.14 -2.11 -0.56
C TYR A 141 -4.78 -1.16 0.59
N ASP A 142 -4.69 -1.63 1.83
CA ASP A 142 -4.22 -0.86 2.98
C ASP A 142 -2.70 -0.92 3.17
N HIS A 143 -1.97 -1.61 2.29
CA HIS A 143 -0.50 -1.68 2.26
C HIS A 143 0.09 -1.35 0.88
N LEU A 144 -0.65 -1.67 -0.19
CA LEU A 144 -0.32 -1.40 -1.59
C LEU A 144 -1.31 -0.40 -2.19
N ASP A 145 -1.02 0.88 -1.99
CA ASP A 145 -1.76 1.97 -2.63
C ASP A 145 -1.19 2.23 -4.03
N HIS A 146 -1.86 1.69 -5.04
CA HIS A 146 -1.46 1.84 -6.44
C HIS A 146 -1.24 3.30 -6.87
N GLY A 147 -2.05 4.25 -6.36
CA GLY A 147 -1.89 5.67 -6.67
C GLY A 147 -0.61 6.24 -6.10
N ALA A 148 -0.28 5.86 -4.85
CA ALA A 148 0.98 6.26 -4.21
C ALA A 148 2.19 5.67 -4.94
N ILE A 149 2.14 4.39 -5.34
CA ILE A 149 3.23 3.73 -6.07
C ILE A 149 3.53 4.44 -7.39
N LEU A 150 2.50 4.73 -8.19
CA LEU A 150 2.68 5.43 -9.46
C LEU A 150 3.25 6.85 -9.27
N ALA A 151 2.81 7.57 -8.23
CA ALA A 151 3.33 8.90 -7.93
C ALA A 151 4.78 8.87 -7.38
N LEU A 152 5.20 7.76 -6.78
CA LEU A 152 6.53 7.57 -6.22
C LEU A 152 7.55 7.01 -7.21
N GLN A 153 7.13 6.44 -8.34
CA GLN A 153 8.00 5.67 -9.25
C GLN A 153 9.27 6.42 -9.69
N GLU A 154 9.19 7.74 -9.89
CA GLU A 154 10.31 8.58 -10.32
C GLU A 154 11.19 9.10 -9.16
N LYS A 155 10.76 8.89 -7.91
CA LYS A 155 11.43 9.37 -6.69
C LYS A 155 12.11 8.25 -5.90
N VAL A 156 11.83 7.00 -6.26
CA VAL A 156 12.24 5.80 -5.52
C VAL A 156 13.35 5.08 -6.30
N GLY A 157 14.46 4.77 -5.62
CA GLY A 157 15.54 3.98 -6.22
C GLY A 157 15.11 2.53 -6.48
N HIS A 158 14.50 1.90 -5.48
CA HIS A 158 14.10 0.49 -5.53
C HIS A 158 12.75 0.21 -4.86
N PHE A 159 11.99 -0.72 -5.43
CA PHE A 159 10.85 -1.35 -4.75
C PHE A 159 11.25 -2.77 -4.32
N ILE A 160 11.17 -3.02 -3.02
CA ILE A 160 11.40 -4.34 -2.42
C ILE A 160 10.03 -4.91 -2.09
N THR A 161 9.70 -6.05 -2.68
CA THR A 161 8.36 -6.64 -2.61
C THR A 161 8.43 -8.13 -2.31
N PRO A 162 7.35 -8.74 -1.80
CA PRO A 162 7.24 -10.17 -1.75
C PRO A 162 7.27 -10.74 -3.17
N LEU A 163 7.76 -11.96 -3.30
CA LEU A 163 7.73 -12.66 -4.57
C LEU A 163 6.28 -13.05 -4.90
N GLY A 164 5.71 -12.53 -6.00
CA GLY A 164 4.30 -12.77 -6.35
C GLY A 164 3.68 -11.68 -7.19
#